data_AF-A0A224Z192-F1
#
_entry.id   AF-A0A224Z192-F1
#
_cell.length_a   1.000
_cell.length_b   1.000
_cell.length_c   1.000
_cell.angle_alpha   90.00
_cell.angle_beta   90.00
_cell.angle_gamma   90.00
#
_symmetry.space_group_name_H-M   'P 1'
#
loop_
_entity.id
_entity.type
_entity.pdbx_description
1 polymer ?
#
loop_
_entity_poly.entity_id
_entity_poly.type
_entity_poly.pdbx_seq_one_letter_code
_entity_poly.pdbx_strand_id
1 'polypeptide(L)'
;MVVRTRTADVAEQAAIALALLDDGRTTIYSDSRSAVRAFAKGTVSESALRIVRDKEVKQHTIVWFPAHMGQIEGAPSNLNESAHRAARGFVDRVAIERSGDEVLDNKDPPTTYNELAKNFCLRRQKYPPPHSKLNRPQALTLRLLQVGAYPSPALLHKIYPEIQTSDTCVLCSDFASLEHMLWRCPALRVHEDVTSSRWDAALRSPDLKNQLWAVQRAHDVAERQGLSVPTWERPATC
;
A
#
# COMPACT_ATOMS: atom_id res chain seq x y z
N MET A 1 -2.04 -35.59 -20.34
CA MET A 1 -2.30 -35.56 -18.88
C MET A 1 -2.99 -34.26 -18.54
N VAL A 2 -4.04 -34.27 -17.72
CA VAL A 2 -4.85 -33.08 -17.41
C VAL A 2 -4.91 -32.90 -15.89
N VAL A 3 -4.52 -31.73 -15.39
CA VAL A 3 -4.64 -31.34 -13.99
C VAL A 3 -5.84 -30.41 -13.84
N ARG A 4 -6.83 -30.81 -13.03
CA ARG A 4 -8.00 -29.99 -12.71
C ARG A 4 -7.80 -29.38 -11.33
N THR A 5 -7.68 -28.06 -11.24
CA THR A 5 -7.53 -27.33 -9.99
C THR A 5 -8.19 -25.96 -10.06
N ARG A 6 -8.55 -25.39 -8.90
CA ARG A 6 -9.03 -24.01 -8.76
C ARG A 6 -7.95 -23.05 -8.28
N THR A 7 -6.76 -23.56 -7.94
CA THR A 7 -5.65 -22.77 -7.38
C THR A 7 -4.57 -22.59 -8.44
N ALA A 8 -4.25 -21.34 -8.77
CA ALA A 8 -3.21 -20.99 -9.74
C ALA A 8 -1.86 -21.65 -9.38
N ASP A 9 -1.45 -21.59 -8.12
CA ASP A 9 -0.18 -22.16 -7.63
C ASP A 9 -0.02 -23.66 -7.96
N VAL A 10 -1.06 -24.48 -7.77
CA VAL A 10 -1.01 -25.92 -8.13
C VAL A 10 -0.91 -26.12 -9.64
N ALA A 11 -1.59 -25.29 -10.44
CA ALA A 11 -1.52 -25.36 -11.89
C ALA A 11 -0.12 -24.96 -12.40
N GLU A 12 0.47 -23.91 -11.82
CA GLU A 12 1.81 -23.42 -12.14
C GLU A 12 2.88 -24.45 -11.76
N GLN A 13 2.78 -25.06 -10.58
CA GLN A 13 3.68 -26.15 -10.19
C GLN A 13 3.55 -27.38 -11.09
N ALA A 14 2.33 -27.73 -11.50
CA ALA A 14 2.11 -28.82 -12.46
C ALA A 14 2.69 -28.50 -13.84
N ALA A 15 2.65 -27.24 -14.27
CA ALA A 15 3.27 -26.80 -15.53
C ALA A 15 4.80 -26.91 -15.49
N ILE A 16 5.43 -26.50 -14.39
CA ILE A 16 6.88 -26.70 -14.18
C ILE A 16 7.21 -28.21 -14.17
N ALA A 17 6.42 -29.02 -13.46
CA ALA A 17 6.61 -30.47 -13.41
C ALA A 17 6.51 -31.12 -14.80
N LEU A 18 5.61 -30.65 -15.65
CA LEU A 18 5.50 -31.08 -17.04
C LEU A 18 6.73 -30.68 -17.87
N ALA A 19 7.21 -29.45 -17.69
CA ALA A 19 8.39 -28.95 -18.40
C ALA A 19 9.67 -29.72 -18.02
N LEU A 20 9.77 -30.23 -16.78
CA LEU A 20 10.88 -31.08 -16.34
C LEU A 20 10.97 -32.42 -17.07
N LEU A 21 9.92 -32.84 -17.78
CA LEU A 21 9.91 -34.08 -18.56
C LEU A 21 10.42 -33.87 -20.00
N ASP A 22 10.68 -32.63 -20.41
CA ASP A 22 11.24 -32.31 -21.72
C ASP A 22 12.78 -32.27 -21.64
N ASP A 23 13.39 -33.43 -21.85
CA ASP A 23 14.84 -33.61 -21.89
C ASP A 23 15.57 -32.73 -22.92
N GLY A 24 14.85 -32.15 -23.89
CA GLY A 24 15.41 -31.26 -24.89
C GLY A 24 15.71 -29.85 -24.37
N ARG A 25 15.24 -29.49 -23.17
CA ARG A 25 15.35 -28.14 -22.60
C ARG A 25 15.95 -28.19 -21.21
N THR A 26 17.09 -27.54 -21.01
CA THR A 26 17.76 -27.52 -19.70
C THR A 26 17.33 -26.35 -18.81
N THR A 27 16.60 -25.37 -19.35
CA THR A 27 16.17 -24.17 -18.61
C THR A 27 14.66 -23.94 -18.75
N ILE A 28 13.99 -23.77 -17.60
CA ILE A 28 12.56 -23.53 -17.48
C ILE A 28 12.36 -22.13 -16.91
N TYR A 29 11.60 -21.30 -17.60
CA TYR A 29 11.23 -19.96 -17.13
C TYR A 29 9.80 -19.98 -16.59
N SER A 30 9.60 -19.35 -15.43
CA SER A 30 8.26 -19.20 -14.83
C SER A 30 8.13 -17.83 -14.17
N ASP A 31 6.96 -17.22 -14.30
CA ASP A 31 6.59 -15.98 -13.62
C ASP A 31 6.02 -16.21 -12.21
N SER A 32 5.65 -17.46 -11.89
CA SER A 32 5.18 -17.85 -10.57
C SER A 32 6.32 -17.94 -9.56
N ARG A 33 6.44 -16.93 -8.69
CA ARG A 33 7.46 -16.90 -7.64
C ARG A 33 7.23 -18.01 -6.60
N SER A 34 5.97 -18.33 -6.29
CA SER A 34 5.62 -19.39 -5.35
C SER A 34 6.01 -20.77 -5.88
N ALA A 35 5.68 -21.08 -7.14
CA ALA A 35 5.99 -22.36 -7.75
C ALA A 35 7.50 -22.59 -7.87
N VAL A 36 8.27 -21.61 -8.35
CA VAL A 36 9.74 -21.70 -8.42
C VAL A 36 10.34 -21.99 -7.03
N ARG A 37 9.85 -21.33 -5.98
CA ARG A 37 10.31 -21.58 -4.61
C ARG A 37 9.91 -22.95 -4.08
N ALA A 38 8.72 -23.46 -4.43
CA ALA A 38 8.27 -24.78 -4.03
C ALA A 38 9.22 -25.87 -4.57
N PHE A 39 9.64 -25.77 -5.84
CA PHE A 39 10.65 -26.65 -6.42
C PHE A 39 12.02 -26.49 -5.76
N ALA A 40 12.47 -25.25 -5.54
CA ALA A 40 13.76 -24.99 -4.89
C ALA A 40 13.84 -25.57 -3.45
N LYS A 41 12.71 -25.64 -2.74
CA LYS A 41 12.61 -26.21 -1.39
C LYS A 41 12.27 -27.70 -1.36
N GLY A 42 11.91 -28.30 -2.49
CA GLY A 42 11.38 -29.67 -2.54
C GLY A 42 9.98 -29.85 -1.95
N THR A 43 9.21 -28.76 -1.78
CA THR A 43 7.87 -28.78 -1.18
C THR A 43 6.79 -28.54 -2.25
N VAL A 44 6.78 -29.38 -3.28
CA VAL A 44 5.83 -29.28 -4.40
C VAL A 44 4.48 -29.92 -4.07
N SER A 45 3.44 -29.49 -4.78
CA SER A 45 2.08 -30.04 -4.66
C SER A 45 2.04 -31.51 -5.06
N GLU A 46 1.09 -32.26 -4.50
CA GLU A 46 0.86 -33.68 -4.84
C GLU A 46 0.64 -33.87 -6.35
N SER A 47 -0.06 -32.93 -7.00
CA SER A 47 -0.23 -32.93 -8.45
C SER A 47 1.10 -32.85 -9.18
N ALA A 48 1.99 -31.92 -8.81
CA ALA A 48 3.31 -31.79 -9.43
C ALA A 48 4.18 -33.03 -9.15
N LEU A 49 4.16 -33.54 -7.93
CA LEU A 49 4.91 -34.74 -7.54
C LEU A 49 4.50 -35.95 -8.39
N ARG A 50 3.20 -36.20 -8.55
CA ARG A 50 2.66 -37.30 -9.38
C ARG A 50 3.13 -37.25 -10.84
N ILE A 51 3.46 -36.08 -11.36
CA ILE A 51 3.89 -35.91 -12.76
C ILE A 51 5.31 -36.41 -12.96
N VAL A 52 6.19 -36.12 -12.01
CA VAL A 52 7.62 -36.47 -12.06
C VAL A 52 7.94 -37.79 -11.37
N ARG A 53 7.02 -38.30 -10.54
CA ARG A 53 7.19 -39.56 -9.81
C ARG A 53 7.49 -40.70 -10.79
N ASP A 54 8.47 -41.51 -10.43
CA ASP A 54 8.92 -42.70 -11.16
C ASP A 54 9.43 -42.40 -12.60
N LYS A 55 9.80 -41.15 -12.88
CA LYS A 55 10.43 -40.74 -14.14
C LYS A 55 11.87 -40.31 -13.91
N GLU A 56 12.73 -40.62 -14.88
CA GLU A 56 14.08 -40.07 -14.91
C GLU A 56 14.00 -38.62 -15.37
N VAL A 57 14.38 -37.70 -14.49
CA VAL A 57 14.39 -36.26 -14.75
C VAL A 57 15.83 -35.79 -14.80
N LYS A 58 16.27 -35.29 -15.95
CA LYS A 58 17.61 -34.70 -16.10
C LYS A 58 17.75 -33.41 -15.30
N GLN A 59 18.98 -32.94 -15.15
CA GLN A 59 19.24 -31.68 -14.46
C GLN A 59 18.65 -30.49 -15.26
N HIS A 60 17.75 -29.75 -14.62
CA HIS A 60 17.15 -28.54 -15.17
C HIS A 60 17.45 -27.34 -14.27
N THR A 61 17.50 -26.14 -14.85
CA THR A 61 17.55 -24.86 -14.14
C THR A 61 16.19 -24.18 -14.24
N ILE A 62 15.57 -23.89 -13.08
CA ILE A 62 14.31 -23.15 -13.04
C ILE A 62 14.62 -21.69 -12.70
N VAL A 63 14.25 -20.78 -13.59
CA VAL A 63 14.50 -19.34 -13.48
C VAL A 63 13.18 -18.60 -13.28
N TRP A 64 13.10 -17.84 -12.19
CA TRP A 64 11.99 -16.91 -12.02
C TRP A 64 12.18 -15.69 -12.94
N PHE A 65 11.14 -15.36 -13.72
CA PHE A 65 11.16 -14.24 -14.65
C PHE A 65 9.82 -13.48 -14.60
N PRO A 66 9.82 -12.17 -14.35
CA PRO A 66 8.60 -11.41 -14.08
C PRO A 66 7.60 -11.43 -15.25
N ALA A 67 6.31 -11.52 -14.91
CA ALA A 67 5.21 -11.42 -15.86
C ALA A 67 5.09 -10.00 -16.44
N HIS A 68 4.48 -9.89 -17.63
CA HIS A 68 4.00 -8.63 -18.22
C HIS A 68 5.04 -7.51 -18.39
N MET A 69 6.30 -7.87 -18.63
CA MET A 69 7.37 -6.91 -18.92
C MET A 69 7.23 -6.23 -20.30
N GLY A 70 6.28 -6.66 -21.14
CA GLY A 70 6.09 -6.12 -22.49
C GLY A 70 7.28 -6.38 -23.41
N GLN A 71 7.33 -5.66 -24.54
CA GLN A 71 8.52 -5.58 -25.39
C GLN A 71 9.50 -4.56 -24.80
N ILE A 72 10.68 -5.03 -24.39
CA ILE A 72 11.80 -4.17 -24.02
C ILE A 72 12.70 -4.05 -25.26
N GLU A 73 12.94 -2.83 -25.75
CA GLU A 73 13.85 -2.60 -26.88
C GLU A 73 15.23 -3.19 -26.60
N GLY A 74 15.74 -3.99 -27.55
CA GLY A 74 17.05 -4.66 -27.43
C GLY A 74 17.06 -5.93 -26.58
N ALA A 75 15.96 -6.30 -25.90
CA ALA A 75 15.85 -7.56 -25.18
C ALA A 75 15.17 -8.65 -26.03
N PRO A 76 15.45 -9.94 -25.78
CA PRO A 76 14.70 -11.04 -26.37
C PRO A 76 13.20 -10.93 -26.06
N SER A 77 12.36 -11.41 -26.99
CA SER A 77 10.90 -11.44 -26.78
C SER A 77 10.55 -12.24 -25.52
N ASN A 78 9.71 -11.65 -24.66
CA ASN A 78 9.24 -12.32 -23.44
C ASN A 78 8.25 -13.45 -23.79
N LEU A 79 8.76 -14.67 -23.88
CA LEU A 79 7.95 -15.85 -24.20
C LEU A 79 7.04 -16.27 -23.03
N ASN A 80 7.18 -15.71 -21.82
CA ASN A 80 6.25 -15.98 -20.72
C ASN A 80 4.84 -15.46 -21.03
N GLU A 81 4.70 -14.35 -21.76
CA GLU A 81 3.37 -13.86 -22.16
C GLU A 81 2.67 -14.83 -23.12
N SER A 82 3.44 -15.47 -24.01
CA SER A 82 2.94 -16.51 -24.91
C SER A 82 2.54 -17.76 -24.13
N ALA A 83 3.34 -18.18 -23.14
CA ALA A 83 3.01 -19.30 -22.25
C ALA A 83 1.75 -18.99 -21.42
N HIS A 84 1.64 -17.79 -20.87
CA HIS A 84 0.46 -17.31 -20.14
C HIS A 84 -0.79 -17.32 -21.03
N ARG A 85 -0.68 -16.85 -22.28
CA ARG A 85 -1.77 -16.88 -23.26
C ARG A 85 -2.20 -18.31 -23.59
N ALA A 86 -1.24 -19.22 -23.79
CA ALA A 86 -1.53 -20.63 -24.01
C ALA A 86 -2.24 -21.26 -22.80
N ALA A 87 -1.76 -20.98 -21.57
CA ALA A 87 -2.37 -21.45 -20.33
C ALA A 87 -3.83 -20.98 -20.18
N ARG A 88 -4.15 -19.73 -20.55
CA ARG A 88 -5.53 -19.21 -20.56
C ARG A 88 -6.46 -19.95 -21.52
N GLY A 89 -5.91 -20.63 -22.54
CA GLY A 89 -6.69 -21.49 -23.44
C GLY A 89 -7.17 -22.79 -22.78
N PHE A 90 -6.53 -23.22 -21.67
CA PHE A 90 -6.85 -24.46 -20.95
C PHE A 90 -7.72 -24.24 -19.70
N VAL A 91 -8.05 -22.99 -19.37
CA VAL A 91 -9.00 -22.67 -18.29
C VAL A 91 -10.41 -22.93 -18.79
N ASP A 92 -11.11 -23.89 -18.18
CA ASP A 92 -12.49 -24.22 -18.53
C ASP A 92 -13.42 -23.03 -18.24
N ARG A 93 -14.01 -22.46 -19.28
CA ARG A 93 -14.84 -21.24 -19.21
C ARG A 93 -16.31 -21.54 -18.96
N VAL A 94 -16.68 -22.77 -18.57
CA VAL A 94 -18.06 -23.10 -18.22
C VAL A 94 -18.46 -22.35 -16.95
N ALA A 95 -19.04 -21.17 -17.19
CA ALA A 95 -19.83 -20.29 -16.33
C ALA A 95 -19.80 -20.62 -14.84
N ILE A 96 -18.84 -20.05 -14.12
CA ILE A 96 -19.09 -19.64 -12.74
C ILE A 96 -19.85 -18.31 -12.82
N GLU A 97 -21.15 -18.38 -13.17
CA GLU A 97 -22.11 -17.38 -12.72
C GLU A 97 -22.30 -17.61 -11.21
N ARG A 98 -21.36 -17.10 -10.42
CA ARG A 98 -21.57 -16.94 -8.98
C ARG A 98 -21.30 -15.48 -8.66
N SER A 99 -22.42 -14.76 -8.53
CA SER A 99 -22.67 -13.68 -7.59
C SER A 99 -21.43 -13.10 -6.89
N GLY A 100 -21.10 -11.86 -7.28
CA GLY A 100 -20.61 -10.79 -6.40
C GLY A 100 -19.37 -11.07 -5.56
N ASP A 101 -18.31 -10.32 -5.85
CA ASP A 101 -17.18 -10.08 -4.95
C ASP A 101 -16.45 -11.31 -4.44
N GLU A 102 -15.49 -11.76 -5.24
CA GLU A 102 -14.11 -11.86 -4.78
C GLU A 102 -13.27 -12.06 -6.05
N VAL A 103 -12.79 -10.95 -6.62
CA VAL A 103 -11.59 -11.02 -7.45
C VAL A 103 -10.54 -11.56 -6.50
N LEU A 104 -10.30 -12.88 -6.53
CA LEU A 104 -9.18 -13.50 -5.85
C LEU A 104 -7.95 -12.72 -6.31
N ASP A 105 -7.48 -11.83 -5.44
CA ASP A 105 -6.33 -10.98 -5.68
C ASP A 105 -5.19 -11.95 -5.90
N ASN A 106 -4.84 -12.21 -7.17
CA ASN A 106 -3.77 -13.10 -7.61
C ASN A 106 -2.39 -12.52 -7.26
N LYS A 107 -2.27 -11.84 -6.11
CA LYS A 107 -1.00 -11.39 -5.57
C LYS A 107 -0.35 -12.58 -4.91
N ASP A 108 0.90 -12.83 -5.31
CA ASP A 108 1.77 -13.77 -4.64
C ASP A 108 1.65 -13.57 -3.12
N PRO A 109 1.37 -14.64 -2.35
CA PRO A 109 1.30 -14.52 -0.91
C PRO A 109 2.65 -14.00 -0.38
N PRO A 110 2.65 -13.08 0.61
CA PRO A 110 3.89 -12.58 1.19
C PRO A 110 4.68 -13.76 1.78
N THR A 111 5.90 -13.94 1.31
CA THR A 111 6.73 -15.13 1.56
C THR A 111 7.95 -14.84 2.42
N THR A 112 8.32 -13.58 2.58
CA THR A 112 9.40 -13.15 3.47
C THR A 112 8.83 -12.47 4.72
N TYR A 113 9.61 -12.50 5.80
CA TYR A 113 9.26 -11.78 7.03
C TYR A 113 8.96 -10.29 6.75
N ASN A 114 9.76 -9.63 5.91
CA ASN A 114 9.57 -8.24 5.54
C ASN A 114 8.25 -8.02 4.78
N GLU A 115 7.94 -8.87 3.79
CA GLU A 115 6.66 -8.81 3.05
C GLU A 115 5.45 -9.00 3.98
N LEU A 116 5.53 -9.98 4.90
CA LEU A 116 4.48 -10.24 5.90
C LEU A 116 4.29 -9.06 6.84
N ALA A 117 5.38 -8.57 7.45
CA ALA A 117 5.35 -7.43 8.36
C ALA A 117 4.80 -6.19 7.66
N LYS A 118 5.27 -5.90 6.44
CA LYS A 118 4.78 -4.77 5.63
C LYS A 118 3.30 -4.92 5.29
N ASN A 119 2.83 -6.12 4.94
CA ASN A 119 1.41 -6.38 4.69
C ASN A 119 0.57 -6.08 5.95
N PHE A 120 0.95 -6.62 7.11
CA PHE A 120 0.24 -6.31 8.36
C PHE A 120 0.27 -4.82 8.72
N CYS A 121 1.41 -4.14 8.54
CA CYS A 121 1.53 -2.71 8.78
C CYS A 121 0.64 -1.88 7.84
N LEU A 122 0.66 -2.16 6.54
CA LEU A 122 -0.15 -1.45 5.54
C LEU A 122 -1.65 -1.71 5.73
N ARG A 123 -2.04 -2.94 6.10
CA ARG A 123 -3.45 -3.26 6.42
C ARG A 123 -3.97 -2.49 7.63
N ARG A 124 -3.10 -2.11 8.56
CA ARG A 124 -3.44 -1.32 9.76
C ARG A 124 -3.22 0.18 9.55
N GLN A 125 -2.72 0.60 8.40
CA GLN A 125 -2.41 2.00 8.13
C GLN A 125 -3.72 2.78 7.94
N LYS A 126 -4.10 3.53 8.98
CA LYS A 126 -5.29 4.41 8.97
C LYS A 126 -5.07 5.70 8.19
N TYR A 127 -3.84 6.22 8.22
CA TYR A 127 -3.47 7.49 7.62
C TYR A 127 -2.34 7.31 6.61
N PRO A 128 -2.43 7.92 5.41
CA PRO A 128 -1.41 7.81 4.39
C PRO A 128 -0.10 8.46 4.84
N PRO A 129 1.03 8.07 4.23
CA PRO A 129 2.27 8.80 4.40
C PRO A 129 2.17 10.22 3.80
N PRO A 130 3.05 11.15 4.26
CA PRO A 130 3.22 12.44 3.61
C PRO A 130 3.53 12.28 2.12
N HIS A 131 2.91 13.11 1.29
CA HIS A 131 3.17 13.16 -0.13
C HIS A 131 4.62 13.58 -0.38
N SER A 132 5.27 13.02 -1.41
CA SER A 132 6.69 13.24 -1.71
C SER A 132 7.07 14.70 -2.00
N LYS A 133 6.09 15.51 -2.38
CA LYS A 133 6.21 16.96 -2.63
C LYS A 133 6.07 17.83 -1.37
N LEU A 134 5.74 17.26 -0.22
CA LEU A 134 5.75 17.99 1.05
C LEU A 134 7.19 18.15 1.53
N ASN A 135 7.54 19.35 1.97
CA ASN A 135 8.82 19.58 2.64
C ASN A 135 8.81 18.92 4.04
N ARG A 136 9.99 18.83 4.67
CA ARG A 136 10.14 18.16 5.96
C ARG A 136 9.23 18.76 7.06
N PRO A 137 9.13 20.09 7.26
CA PRO A 137 8.18 20.67 8.21
C PRO A 137 6.71 20.31 7.92
N GLN A 138 6.26 20.41 6.68
CA GLN A 138 4.89 20.06 6.29
C GLN A 138 4.57 18.59 6.56
N ALA A 139 5.52 17.70 6.24
CA ALA A 139 5.38 16.27 6.51
C ALA A 139 5.30 15.98 8.02
N LEU A 140 6.10 16.67 8.85
CA LEU A 140 6.03 16.57 10.31
C LEU A 140 4.69 17.06 10.84
N THR A 141 4.20 18.20 10.38
CA THR A 141 2.89 18.72 10.79
C THR A 141 1.77 17.78 10.42
N LEU A 142 1.76 17.26 9.19
CA LEU A 142 0.76 16.28 8.79
C LEU A 142 0.76 15.08 9.75
N ARG A 143 1.95 14.58 10.14
CA ARG A 143 2.05 13.50 11.12
C ARG A 143 1.48 13.88 12.48
N LEU A 144 1.81 15.06 13.00
CA LEU A 144 1.26 15.56 14.27
C LEU A 144 -0.26 15.68 14.23
N LEU A 145 -0.83 16.16 13.11
CA LEU A 145 -2.28 16.26 12.93
C LEU A 145 -2.93 14.86 12.86
N GLN A 146 -2.33 13.93 12.12
CA GLN A 146 -2.84 12.55 11.99
C GLN A 146 -2.90 11.81 13.34
N VAL A 147 -1.99 12.11 14.26
CA VAL A 147 -1.95 11.49 15.60
C VAL A 147 -2.55 12.36 16.71
N GLY A 148 -3.09 13.54 16.37
CA GLY A 148 -3.71 14.44 17.35
C GLY A 148 -2.73 15.08 18.34
N ALA A 149 -1.44 15.16 17.99
CA ALA A 149 -0.38 15.73 18.82
C ALA A 149 0.05 17.14 18.37
N TYR A 150 -0.67 17.74 17.44
CA TYR A 150 -0.38 19.10 17.01
C TYR A 150 -0.68 20.10 18.16
N PRO A 151 0.18 21.11 18.38
CA PRO A 151 0.04 22.03 19.52
C PRO A 151 -1.31 22.77 19.52
N SER A 152 -1.92 22.87 20.71
CA SER A 152 -3.07 23.74 20.99
C SER A 152 -2.87 24.39 22.36
N PRO A 153 -3.50 25.55 22.67
CA PRO A 153 -3.39 26.17 23.99
C PRO A 153 -3.78 25.21 25.11
N ALA A 154 -4.86 24.43 24.95
CA ALA A 154 -5.24 23.41 25.92
C ALA A 154 -4.17 22.33 26.13
N LEU A 155 -3.53 21.85 25.06
CA LEU A 155 -2.47 20.85 25.16
C LEU A 155 -1.21 21.45 25.80
N LEU A 156 -0.82 22.65 25.40
CA LEU A 156 0.37 23.32 25.90
C LEU A 156 0.20 23.78 27.35
N HIS A 157 -0.95 24.33 27.74
CA HIS A 157 -1.26 24.69 29.13
C HIS A 157 -1.19 23.47 30.05
N LYS A 158 -1.61 22.30 29.56
CA LYS A 158 -1.51 21.04 30.30
C LYS A 158 -0.07 20.56 30.50
N ILE A 159 0.82 20.79 29.52
CA ILE A 159 2.20 20.29 29.56
C ILE A 159 3.16 21.31 30.20
N TYR A 160 2.96 22.59 29.91
CA TYR A 160 3.81 23.72 30.30
C TYR A 160 2.96 24.91 30.79
N PRO A 161 2.24 24.78 31.91
CA PRO A 161 1.35 25.82 32.44
C PRO A 161 2.06 27.14 32.75
N GLU A 162 3.36 27.09 33.05
CA GLU A 162 4.21 28.26 33.33
C GLU A 162 4.53 29.09 32.08
N ILE A 163 4.53 28.48 30.90
CA ILE A 163 4.77 29.17 29.61
C ILE A 163 3.43 29.52 28.96
N GLN A 164 2.54 28.54 28.85
CA GLN A 164 1.21 28.71 28.31
C GLN A 164 0.22 28.88 29.47
N THR A 165 -0.02 30.11 29.90
CA THR A 165 -0.83 30.39 31.09
C THR A 165 -2.34 30.25 30.89
N SER A 166 -2.81 30.22 29.64
CA SER A 166 -4.22 30.10 29.29
C SER A 166 -4.46 28.96 28.29
N ASP A 167 -5.53 28.20 28.54
CA ASP A 167 -6.06 27.15 27.67
C ASP A 167 -7.19 27.64 26.74
N THR A 168 -7.50 28.95 26.78
CA THR A 168 -8.60 29.55 26.00
C THR A 168 -8.15 30.02 24.62
N CYS A 169 -9.12 30.10 23.71
CA CYS A 169 -8.98 30.59 22.35
C CYS A 169 -8.90 32.10 22.33
N VAL A 170 -7.88 32.68 21.68
CA VAL A 170 -7.72 34.13 21.55
C VAL A 170 -8.87 34.79 20.76
N LEU A 171 -9.54 34.02 19.89
CA LEU A 171 -10.57 34.54 18.99
C LEU A 171 -11.98 34.56 19.58
N CYS A 172 -12.29 33.65 20.50
CA CYS A 172 -13.65 33.52 21.06
C CYS A 172 -13.70 33.21 22.56
N SER A 173 -12.54 33.14 23.22
CA SER A 173 -12.38 32.92 24.67
C SER A 173 -12.89 31.58 25.21
N ASP A 174 -13.32 30.65 24.34
CA ASP A 174 -13.70 29.29 24.70
C ASP A 174 -12.47 28.35 24.80
N PHE A 175 -12.63 27.15 25.32
CA PHE A 175 -11.55 26.17 25.49
C PHE A 175 -10.90 25.78 24.13
N ALA A 176 -9.60 26.07 23.99
CA ALA A 176 -8.85 25.88 22.75
C ALA A 176 -8.21 24.49 22.64
N SER A 177 -9.08 23.49 22.49
CA SER A 177 -8.69 22.18 21.99
C SER A 177 -8.19 22.24 20.53
N LEU A 178 -7.48 21.19 20.10
CA LEU A 178 -7.05 21.07 18.70
C LEU A 178 -8.25 21.12 17.72
N GLU A 179 -9.34 20.42 18.03
CA GLU A 179 -10.56 20.47 17.20
C GLU A 179 -11.17 21.87 17.15
N HIS A 180 -11.17 22.56 18.30
CA HIS A 180 -11.65 23.93 18.41
C HIS A 180 -10.88 24.84 17.45
N MET A 181 -9.55 24.80 17.52
CA MET A 181 -8.71 25.62 16.64
C MET A 181 -8.92 25.33 15.16
N LEU A 182 -9.10 24.07 14.78
CA LEU A 182 -9.09 23.69 13.38
C LEU A 182 -10.44 23.93 12.68
N TRP A 183 -11.56 23.53 13.31
CA TRP A 183 -12.88 23.58 12.68
C TRP A 183 -14.07 23.91 13.58
N ARG A 184 -13.95 23.85 14.92
CA ARG A 184 -15.11 24.14 15.81
C ARG A 184 -15.21 25.59 16.28
N CYS A 185 -14.15 26.40 16.16
CA CYS A 185 -14.16 27.80 16.59
C CYS A 185 -15.20 28.62 15.80
N PRO A 186 -16.20 29.23 16.47
CA PRO A 186 -17.23 30.03 15.80
C PRO A 186 -16.66 31.19 15.00
N ALA A 187 -15.63 31.87 15.54
CA ALA A 187 -14.99 33.00 14.89
C ALA A 187 -14.27 32.63 13.58
N LEU A 188 -13.83 31.38 13.43
CA LEU A 188 -13.19 30.89 12.21
C LEU A 188 -14.21 30.40 11.17
N ARG A 189 -15.38 29.93 11.60
CA ARG A 189 -16.44 29.42 10.71
C ARG A 189 -17.15 30.52 9.91
N VAL A 190 -17.03 31.77 10.32
CA VAL A 190 -17.58 32.93 9.58
C VAL A 190 -16.96 33.04 8.18
N HIS A 191 -15.72 32.59 8.00
CA HIS A 191 -14.97 32.75 6.75
C HIS A 191 -14.86 31.46 5.91
N GLU A 192 -14.95 30.29 6.54
CA GLU A 192 -14.78 29.01 5.86
C GLU A 192 -15.55 27.91 6.59
N ASP A 193 -16.48 27.23 5.92
CA ASP A 193 -17.23 26.12 6.51
C ASP A 193 -16.40 24.83 6.46
N VAL A 194 -15.51 24.70 7.44
CA VAL A 194 -14.74 23.48 7.67
C VAL A 194 -15.55 22.56 8.58
N THR A 195 -15.92 21.39 8.08
CA THR A 195 -16.62 20.36 8.86
C THR A 195 -15.63 19.31 9.36
N SER A 196 -15.98 18.62 10.45
CA SER A 196 -15.20 17.48 10.96
C SER A 196 -14.99 16.41 9.88
N SER A 197 -16.02 16.11 9.08
CA SER A 197 -15.93 15.14 7.99
C SER A 197 -14.92 15.57 6.91
N ARG A 198 -14.88 16.86 6.54
CA ARG A 198 -13.91 17.37 5.56
C ARG A 198 -12.49 17.28 6.11
N TRP A 199 -12.31 17.61 7.38
CA TRP A 199 -11.03 17.50 8.06
C TRP A 199 -10.52 16.04 8.10
N ASP A 200 -11.36 15.11 8.52
CA ASP A 200 -11.03 13.69 8.57
C ASP A 200 -10.72 13.11 7.17
N ALA A 201 -11.48 13.54 6.15
CA ALA A 201 -11.22 13.15 4.77
C ALA A 201 -9.86 13.66 4.28
N ALA A 202 -9.51 14.90 4.61
CA ALA A 202 -8.22 15.48 4.23
C ALA A 202 -7.03 14.74 4.86
N LEU A 203 -7.11 14.39 6.15
CA LEU A 203 -6.04 13.65 6.84
C LEU A 203 -5.86 12.21 6.33
N ARG A 204 -6.90 11.61 5.76
CA ARG A 204 -6.88 10.26 5.18
C ARG A 204 -6.55 10.25 3.69
N SER A 205 -6.48 11.42 3.06
CA SER A 205 -6.21 11.55 1.63
C SER A 205 -4.70 11.46 1.33
N PRO A 206 -4.27 10.60 0.39
CA PRO A 206 -2.89 10.59 -0.09
C PRO A 206 -2.59 11.76 -1.05
N ASP A 207 -3.63 12.44 -1.55
CA ASP A 207 -3.50 13.56 -2.49
C ASP A 207 -2.79 14.78 -1.87
N LEU A 208 -1.88 15.38 -2.64
CA LEU A 208 -1.08 16.53 -2.24
C LEU A 208 -1.94 17.73 -1.85
N LYS A 209 -2.98 18.04 -2.63
CA LYS A 209 -3.81 19.22 -2.41
C LYS A 209 -4.51 19.17 -1.05
N ASN A 210 -5.05 18.00 -0.70
CA ASN A 210 -5.71 17.78 0.58
C ASN A 210 -4.73 17.84 1.75
N GLN A 211 -3.54 17.25 1.61
CA GLN A 211 -2.51 17.31 2.65
C GLN A 211 -2.00 18.75 2.87
N LEU A 212 -1.75 19.49 1.78
CA LEU A 212 -1.36 20.91 1.86
C LEU A 212 -2.45 21.75 2.51
N TRP A 213 -3.72 21.56 2.16
CA TRP A 213 -4.83 22.29 2.77
C TRP A 213 -4.88 22.04 4.29
N ALA A 214 -4.77 20.79 4.74
CA ALA A 214 -4.79 20.47 6.17
C ALA A 214 -3.62 21.10 6.92
N VAL A 215 -2.42 21.01 6.33
CA VAL A 215 -1.18 21.57 6.89
C VAL A 215 -1.24 23.10 6.95
N GLN A 216 -1.70 23.76 5.88
CA GLN A 216 -1.86 25.22 5.82
C GLN A 216 -2.90 25.71 6.82
N ARG A 217 -4.05 25.03 6.89
CA ARG A 217 -5.11 25.38 7.84
C ARG A 217 -4.61 25.30 9.28
N ALA A 218 -3.91 24.23 9.65
CA ALA A 218 -3.33 24.07 10.98
C ALA A 218 -2.33 25.18 11.32
N HIS A 219 -1.50 25.56 10.34
CA HIS A 219 -0.55 26.66 10.48
C HIS A 219 -1.26 28.00 10.70
N ASP A 220 -2.20 28.37 9.84
CA ASP A 220 -2.89 29.65 9.89
C ASP A 220 -3.64 29.83 11.22
N VAL A 221 -4.22 28.75 11.77
CA VAL A 221 -4.90 28.82 13.07
C VAL A 221 -3.90 28.88 14.22
N ALA A 222 -2.75 28.21 14.12
CA ALA A 222 -1.70 28.30 15.14
C ALA A 222 -1.10 29.71 15.21
N GLU A 223 -0.83 30.34 14.05
CA GLU A 223 -0.38 31.74 13.98
C GLU A 223 -1.38 32.69 14.63
N ARG A 224 -2.68 32.53 14.35
CA ARG A 224 -3.75 33.36 14.95
C ARG A 224 -3.87 33.19 16.47
N GLN A 225 -3.47 32.03 17.00
CA GLN A 225 -3.44 31.76 18.44
C GLN A 225 -2.12 32.16 19.10
N GLY A 226 -1.16 32.69 18.34
CA GLY A 226 0.15 33.08 18.85
C GLY A 226 1.02 31.89 19.30
N LEU A 227 0.77 30.70 18.76
CA LEU A 227 1.53 29.51 19.17
C LEU A 227 2.90 29.48 18.50
N SER A 228 3.93 29.19 19.30
CA SER A 228 5.25 28.79 18.83
C SER A 228 5.16 27.38 18.22
N VAL A 229 4.92 27.30 16.91
CA VAL A 229 4.95 26.04 16.16
C VAL A 229 6.30 25.86 15.46
N PRO A 230 6.79 24.62 15.25
CA PRO A 230 8.15 24.35 14.78
C PRO A 230 8.42 24.98 13.41
N THR A 231 9.13 26.12 13.38
CA THR A 231 9.56 26.96 12.24
C THR A 231 9.23 26.44 10.83
N TRP A 232 8.40 27.20 10.12
CA TRP A 232 7.94 26.91 8.76
C TRP A 232 8.35 28.05 7.85
N GLU A 233 8.96 27.73 6.70
CA GLU A 233 8.92 28.62 5.54
C GLU A 233 7.56 28.42 4.87
N ARG A 234 6.78 29.51 4.71
CA ARG A 234 5.51 29.47 3.96
C ARG A 234 5.80 28.97 2.53
N PRO A 235 5.04 27.98 2.00
CA PRO A 235 5.19 27.59 0.61
C PRO A 235 4.85 28.79 -0.28
N ALA A 236 5.67 29.01 -1.31
CA ALA A 236 5.43 30.05 -2.30
C ALA A 236 4.03 29.88 -2.89
N THR A 237 3.21 30.92 -2.78
CA THR A 237 1.95 31.04 -3.52
C THR A 237 2.27 31.02 -5.00
N CYS A 238 1.79 30.00 -5.73
CA CYS A 238 1.72 30.04 -7.18
C CYS A 238 0.65 31.04 -7.62
#